data_AF-A0A7K1ZBN8-F1
#
_entry.id   AF-A0A7K1ZBN8-F1
#
_cell.length_a   1.000
_cell.length_b   1.000
_cell.length_c   1.000
_cell.angle_alpha   90.00
_cell.angle_beta   90.00
_cell.angle_gamma   90.00
#
_symmetry.space_group_name_H-M   'P 1'
#
loop_
_entity.id
_entity.type
_entity.pdbx_description
1 polymer ?
#
loop_
_entity_poly.entity_id
_entity_poly.type
_entity_poly.pdbx_seq_one_letter_code
_entity_poly.pdbx_strand_id
1 'polypeptide(L)'
;MAATVHEWGPGRRGASGFSDVGAVVGATWPSEAAELRAMLPDTLFLVPGFGAQGASASQAVAGCTDQGTGIIVNSSRAILGAWQSETDRIDPVDAARTALDEMNEQLCAALP
;
A
#
# COMPACT_ATOMS: atom_id res chain seq x y z
N MET A 1 1.39 -10.74 17.90
CA MET A 1 0.31 -10.02 17.18
C MET A 1 0.15 -10.53 15.75
N ALA A 2 1.21 -10.60 14.92
CA ALA A 2 1.12 -11.20 13.58
C ALA A 2 0.58 -12.65 13.59
N ALA A 3 1.04 -13.50 14.53
CA ALA A 3 0.51 -14.87 14.69
C ALA A 3 -1.02 -14.93 14.88
N THR A 4 -1.60 -13.96 15.59
CA THR A 4 -3.04 -13.87 15.82
C THR A 4 -3.81 -13.56 14.53
N VAL A 5 -3.25 -12.70 13.66
CA VAL A 5 -3.82 -12.42 12.33
C VAL A 5 -3.84 -13.69 11.48
N HIS A 6 -2.76 -14.48 11.52
CA HIS A 6 -2.69 -15.76 10.84
C HIS A 6 -3.75 -16.74 11.37
N GLU A 7 -3.89 -16.86 12.69
CA GLU A 7 -4.85 -17.76 13.35
C GLU A 7 -6.31 -17.43 13.02
N TRP A 8 -6.63 -16.16 12.74
CA TRP A 8 -7.98 -15.75 12.36
C TRP A 8 -8.29 -15.95 10.87
N GLY A 9 -7.29 -16.17 10.02
CA GLY A 9 -7.51 -16.31 8.58
C GLY A 9 -8.16 -17.62 8.06
N PRO A 10 -8.02 -18.80 8.71
CA PRO A 10 -8.63 -20.04 8.25
C PRO A 10 -10.15 -19.95 8.10
N GLY A 11 -10.68 -20.48 6.99
CA GLY A 11 -12.13 -20.45 6.68
C GLY A 11 -12.66 -19.11 6.18
N ARG A 12 -11.80 -18.09 6.04
CA ARG A 12 -12.16 -16.72 5.66
C ARG A 12 -11.51 -16.24 4.36
N ARG A 13 -11.01 -17.18 3.56
CA ARG A 13 -10.37 -16.88 2.27
C ARG A 13 -11.42 -16.72 1.18
N GLY A 14 -11.32 -15.63 0.44
CA GLY A 14 -12.13 -15.40 -0.75
C GLY A 14 -11.54 -16.08 -1.99
N ALA A 15 -12.19 -15.86 -3.15
CA ALA A 15 -11.74 -16.38 -4.44
C ALA A 15 -10.35 -15.85 -4.87
N SER A 16 -9.88 -14.74 -4.31
CA SER A 16 -8.55 -14.17 -4.55
C SER A 16 -7.43 -14.89 -3.78
N GLY A 17 -7.76 -15.84 -2.89
CA GLY A 17 -6.80 -16.52 -2.03
C GLY A 17 -6.46 -15.78 -0.73
N PHE A 18 -6.80 -14.48 -0.63
CA PHE A 18 -6.57 -13.69 0.57
C PHE A 18 -7.70 -13.85 1.60
N SER A 19 -7.32 -13.76 2.87
CA SER A 19 -8.20 -13.68 4.04
C SER A 19 -8.93 -12.33 4.13
N ASP A 20 -10.17 -12.33 4.65
CA ASP A 20 -10.89 -11.10 5.03
C ASP A 20 -10.35 -10.42 6.30
N VAL A 21 -9.42 -11.09 6.99
CA VAL A 21 -8.61 -10.52 8.08
C VAL A 21 -7.28 -10.03 7.50
N GLY A 22 -7.04 -8.72 7.59
CA GLY A 22 -5.84 -8.05 7.11
C GLY A 22 -4.92 -7.57 8.23
N ALA A 23 -3.76 -7.03 7.84
CA ALA A 23 -2.82 -6.36 8.74
C ALA A 23 -2.52 -4.94 8.25
N VAL A 24 -2.25 -4.02 9.18
CA VAL A 24 -1.73 -2.68 8.84
C VAL A 24 -0.22 -2.74 9.02
N VAL A 25 0.53 -2.49 7.94
CA VAL A 25 1.99 -2.59 7.91
C VAL A 25 2.55 -1.27 7.38
N GLY A 26 3.30 -0.56 8.21
CA GLY A 26 3.84 0.75 7.83
C GLY A 26 4.90 0.66 6.74
N ALA A 27 4.88 1.61 5.80
CA ALA A 27 5.82 1.64 4.67
C ALA A 27 7.28 1.94 5.08
N THR A 28 7.55 2.42 6.29
CA THR A 28 8.89 2.90 6.69
C THR A 28 9.89 1.80 7.06
N TRP A 29 9.44 0.54 7.20
CA TRP A 29 10.27 -0.60 7.62
C TRP A 29 10.19 -1.76 6.62
N PRO A 30 10.83 -1.64 5.45
CA PRO A 30 10.67 -2.60 4.34
C PRO A 30 11.15 -4.02 4.68
N SER A 31 12.18 -4.17 5.51
CA SER A 31 12.65 -5.50 5.95
C SER A 31 11.60 -6.22 6.80
N GLU A 32 10.98 -5.49 7.73
CA GLU A 32 9.90 -6.02 8.57
C GLU A 32 8.67 -6.36 7.73
N ALA A 33 8.35 -5.55 6.71
CA ALA A 33 7.26 -5.84 5.79
C ALA A 33 7.47 -7.15 5.00
N ALA A 34 8.70 -7.41 4.55
CA ALA A 34 9.05 -8.65 3.87
C ALA A 34 8.99 -9.88 4.80
N GLU A 35 9.49 -9.75 6.03
CA GLU A 35 9.38 -10.79 7.05
C GLU A 35 7.91 -11.10 7.40
N LEU A 36 7.09 -10.06 7.56
CA LEU A 36 5.66 -10.22 7.79
C LEU A 36 4.96 -10.89 6.62
N ARG A 37 5.31 -10.58 5.37
CA ARG A 37 4.76 -11.27 4.19
C ARG A 37 5.07 -12.78 4.24
N ALA A 38 6.29 -13.17 4.61
CA ALA A 38 6.65 -14.57 4.75
C ALA A 38 5.84 -15.29 5.84
N MET A 39 5.53 -14.59 6.94
CA MET A 39 4.69 -15.13 8.02
C MET A 39 3.18 -15.13 7.69
N LEU A 40 2.73 -14.21 6.85
CA LEU A 40 1.32 -13.94 6.55
C LEU A 40 1.04 -14.02 5.04
N PRO A 41 1.30 -15.17 4.39
CA PRO A 41 1.26 -15.29 2.93
C PRO A 41 -0.10 -14.92 2.34
N ASP A 42 -1.18 -15.30 3.03
CA ASP A 42 -2.56 -15.14 2.57
C ASP A 42 -3.27 -13.93 3.18
N THR A 43 -2.53 -12.96 3.74
CA THR A 43 -3.09 -11.77 4.40
C THR A 43 -2.96 -10.54 3.51
N LEU A 44 -4.02 -9.72 3.44
CA LEU A 44 -3.98 -8.40 2.82
C LEU A 44 -3.29 -7.40 3.76
N PHE A 45 -2.32 -6.65 3.23
CA PHE A 45 -1.65 -5.57 3.96
C PHE A 45 -2.19 -4.21 3.54
N LEU A 46 -2.67 -3.43 4.50
CA LEU A 46 -2.89 -2.00 4.32
C LEU A 46 -1.60 -1.27 4.66
N VAL A 47 -1.06 -0.53 3.69
CA VAL A 47 0.24 0.14 3.79
C VAL A 47 0.06 1.66 3.84
N PRO A 48 -0.01 2.26 5.04
CA PRO A 48 0.03 3.70 5.18
C PRO A 48 1.46 4.25 5.06
N GLY A 49 1.57 5.51 4.63
CA GLY A 49 2.80 6.29 4.74
C GLY A 49 3.54 6.59 3.43
N PHE A 50 3.01 6.16 2.29
CA PHE A 50 3.51 6.58 0.99
C PHE A 50 3.36 8.10 0.80
N GLY A 51 4.41 8.76 0.32
CA GLY A 51 4.46 10.20 0.08
C GLY A 51 4.58 11.03 1.37
N ALA A 52 3.47 11.21 2.11
CA ALA A 52 3.38 12.16 3.21
C ALA A 52 4.23 11.81 4.46
N GLN A 53 4.63 10.55 4.61
CA GLN A 53 5.54 10.11 5.69
C GLN A 53 6.95 9.81 5.16
N GLY A 54 7.23 10.15 3.90
CA GLY A 54 8.56 10.03 3.29
C GLY A 54 8.96 8.63 2.85
N ALA A 55 8.05 7.65 2.87
CA ALA A 55 8.34 6.31 2.34
C ALA A 55 8.34 6.33 0.80
N SER A 56 9.36 5.69 0.19
CA SER A 56 9.46 5.49 -1.25
C SER A 56 8.47 4.43 -1.76
N ALA A 57 8.27 4.37 -3.08
CA ALA A 57 7.48 3.32 -3.71
C ALA A 57 8.01 1.91 -3.41
N SER A 58 9.34 1.70 -3.50
CA SER A 58 9.98 0.42 -3.19
C SER A 58 9.77 -0.01 -1.74
N GLN A 59 9.76 0.94 -0.81
CA GLN A 59 9.48 0.67 0.59
C GLN A 59 7.99 0.35 0.82
N ALA A 60 7.09 1.05 0.13
CA ALA A 60 5.65 0.84 0.22
C ALA A 60 5.19 -0.52 -0.33
N VAL A 61 5.91 -1.09 -1.31
CA VAL A 61 5.59 -2.39 -1.90
C VAL A 61 6.39 -3.56 -1.33
N ALA A 62 7.27 -3.32 -0.35
CA ALA A 62 8.17 -4.34 0.19
C ALA A 62 7.45 -5.57 0.78
N GLY A 63 6.19 -5.44 1.19
CA GLY A 63 5.35 -6.52 1.70
C GLY A 63 4.41 -7.14 0.65
N CYS A 64 4.56 -6.87 -0.65
CA CYS A 64 3.76 -7.51 -1.69
C CYS A 64 4.15 -8.99 -1.89
N THR A 65 3.27 -9.75 -2.52
CA THR A 65 3.58 -11.11 -2.99
C THR A 65 4.53 -11.06 -4.18
N ASP A 66 5.13 -12.19 -4.56
CA ASP A 66 5.93 -12.33 -5.80
C ASP A 66 5.15 -11.99 -7.09
N GLN A 67 3.82 -11.94 -7.05
CA GLN A 67 2.96 -11.51 -8.16
C GLN A 67 2.61 -10.01 -8.10
N GLY A 68 3.25 -9.24 -7.21
CA GLY A 68 2.96 -7.82 -6.97
C GLY A 68 1.61 -7.53 -6.30
N THR A 69 0.91 -8.54 -5.80
CA THR A 69 -0.41 -8.41 -5.15
C THR A 69 -0.36 -8.43 -3.62
N GLY A 70 -1.52 -8.43 -2.95
CA GLY A 70 -1.63 -8.63 -1.50
C GLY A 70 -1.42 -7.38 -0.65
N ILE A 71 -1.30 -6.21 -1.28
CA ILE A 71 -1.09 -4.92 -0.64
C ILE A 71 -2.09 -3.87 -1.13
N ILE A 72 -2.42 -2.93 -0.26
CA ILE A 72 -3.20 -1.73 -0.56
C ILE A 72 -2.43 -0.55 -0.01
N VAL A 73 -1.83 0.26 -0.89
CA VAL A 73 -1.07 1.45 -0.47
C VAL A 73 -2.02 2.63 -0.28
N ASN A 74 -1.99 3.25 0.90
CA ASN A 74 -2.78 4.42 1.20
C ASN A 74 -1.98 5.72 1.00
N SER A 75 -2.54 6.62 0.19
CA SER A 75 -2.10 8.01 0.05
C SER A 75 -3.31 8.93 0.02
N SER A 76 -3.62 9.57 1.16
CA SER A 76 -4.83 10.41 1.27
C SER A 76 -4.49 11.89 1.07
N ARG A 77 -3.61 12.45 1.93
CA ARG A 77 -3.29 13.89 1.92
C ARG A 77 -2.56 14.35 0.66
N ALA A 78 -1.68 13.52 0.09
CA ALA A 78 -0.95 13.89 -1.12
C ALA A 78 -1.89 14.02 -2.32
N ILE A 79 -2.90 13.16 -2.42
CA ILE A 79 -3.91 13.21 -3.50
C ILE A 79 -4.92 14.34 -3.24
N LEU A 80 -5.53 14.39 -2.05
CA LEU A 80 -6.54 15.40 -1.73
C LEU A 80 -5.98 16.83 -1.69
N GLY A 81 -4.70 16.97 -1.35
CA GLY A 81 -3.99 18.25 -1.27
C GLY A 81 -3.21 18.63 -2.52
N ALA A 82 -3.21 17.81 -3.58
CA ALA A 82 -2.39 18.02 -4.78
C ALA A 82 -2.59 19.39 -5.44
N TRP A 83 -3.82 19.90 -5.41
CA TRP A 83 -4.14 21.22 -5.97
C TRP A 83 -3.46 22.39 -5.24
N GLN A 84 -2.94 22.18 -4.02
CA GLN A 84 -2.30 23.23 -3.20
C GLN A 84 -0.83 23.42 -3.51
N SER A 85 -0.16 22.44 -4.15
CA SER A 85 1.26 22.53 -4.49
C SER A 85 1.53 23.28 -5.79
N GLU A 86 0.48 23.63 -6.53
CA GLU A 86 0.58 24.25 -7.85
C GLU A 86 0.52 25.76 -7.77
N THR A 87 1.39 26.43 -8.53
CA THR A 87 1.48 27.90 -8.54
C THR A 87 0.30 28.52 -9.29
N ASP A 88 -0.25 27.79 -10.27
CA ASP A 88 -1.44 28.17 -11.01
C ASP A 88 -2.70 27.53 -10.40
N ARG A 89 -3.85 28.18 -10.57
CA ARG A 89 -5.15 27.60 -10.18
C ARG A 89 -5.49 26.43 -11.10
N ILE A 90 -5.11 25.22 -10.69
CA ILE A 90 -5.52 23.97 -11.32
C ILE A 90 -6.86 23.51 -10.74
N ASP A 91 -7.67 22.83 -11.54
CA ASP A 91 -8.88 22.18 -11.07
C ASP A 91 -8.54 21.07 -10.05
N PRO A 92 -9.18 21.05 -8.86
CA PRO A 92 -8.85 20.06 -7.83
C PRO A 92 -9.06 18.59 -8.25
N VAL A 93 -10.00 18.31 -9.15
CA VAL A 93 -10.24 16.94 -9.64
C VAL A 93 -9.10 16.51 -10.53
N ASP A 94 -8.64 17.38 -11.43
CA ASP A 94 -7.53 17.08 -12.33
C ASP A 94 -6.22 16.94 -11.56
N ALA A 95 -5.95 17.81 -10.59
CA ALA A 95 -4.78 17.69 -9.72
C ALA A 95 -4.78 16.36 -8.93
N ALA A 96 -5.93 15.94 -8.40
CA ALA A 96 -6.05 14.67 -7.70
C ALA A 96 -5.85 13.45 -8.62
N ARG A 97 -6.33 13.53 -9.87
CA ARG A 97 -6.10 12.48 -10.88
C ARG A 97 -4.62 12.36 -11.23
N THR A 98 -3.95 13.48 -11.52
CA THR A 98 -2.52 13.49 -11.81
C THR A 98 -1.71 12.90 -10.66
N ALA A 99 -1.98 13.31 -9.41
CA ALA A 99 -1.30 12.75 -8.24
C ALA A 99 -1.55 11.24 -8.04
N LEU A 100 -2.76 10.76 -8.36
CA LEU A 100 -3.07 9.33 -8.34
C LEU A 100 -2.32 8.57 -9.43
N ASP A 101 -2.29 9.10 -10.65
CA ASP A 101 -1.59 8.47 -11.78
C ASP A 101 -0.09 8.40 -11.53
N GLU A 102 0.53 9.48 -11.05
CA GLU A 102 1.94 9.50 -10.65
C GLU A 102 2.24 8.49 -9.53
N MET A 103 1.35 8.39 -8.53
CA MET A 103 1.48 7.37 -7.48
C MET A 103 1.43 5.96 -8.07
N ASN A 104 0.48 5.68 -8.97
CA ASN A 104 0.34 4.38 -9.61
C ASN A 104 1.56 4.04 -10.46
N GLU A 105 2.10 4.99 -11.23
CA GLU A 105 3.32 4.80 -12.02
C GLU A 105 4.51 4.43 -11.13
N GLN A 106 4.73 5.18 -10.04
CA GLN A 106 5.82 4.90 -9.11
C GLN A 106 5.69 3.52 -8.45
N LEU A 107 4.47 3.15 -8.03
CA LEU A 107 4.23 1.84 -7.42
C LEU A 107 4.40 0.70 -8.43
N CYS A 108 3.82 0.83 -9.63
CA CYS A 108 3.96 -0.15 -10.70
C CYS A 108 5.43 -0.37 -11.09
N ALA A 109 6.23 0.69 -11.14
CA ALA A 109 7.66 0.59 -11.42
C ALA A 109 8.47 -0.08 -10.29
N ALA A 110 7.92 -0.15 -9.07
CA ALA A 110 8.56 -0.72 -7.90
C ALA A 110 8.11 -2.17 -7.59
N LEU A 111 7.01 -2.63 -8.18
CA LEU A 111 6.53 -4.00 -8.03
C LEU A 111 7.52 -5.00 -8.70
N PRO A 112 7.63 -6.23 -8.15
CA PRO A 112 8.49 -7.29 -8.69
C PRO A 112 8.03 -7.80 -10.07
#